data_AF-A0AAW6Q7C4-F1
#
_entry.id   AF-A0AAW6Q7C4-F1
#
_cell.length_a   1.000
_cell.length_b   1.000
_cell.length_c   1.000
_cell.angle_alpha   90.00
_cell.angle_beta   90.00
_cell.angle_gamma   90.00
#
_symmetry.space_group_name_H-M   'P 1'
#
loop_
_entity.id
_entity.type
_entity.pdbx_description
1 polymer ?
#
loop_
_entity_poly.entity_id
_entity_poly.type
_entity_poly.pdbx_seq_one_letter_code
_entity_poly.pdbx_strand_id
1 'polypeptide(L)'
;ESKKRSRPGKWHKLYRWKLQELEGNMQIAASYPDDVFSQTFLKHADKMLARGKEALQALDDSEYETWTKDTLEHGGFCIQDFTLARLTEIEGEPFLKELHSITYDLPSRDLRILLNKVMVKLSVWDTDFMVALLASYDAVYPLTEKLYEVLWIDLAFPHLF
;
A
#
# COMPACT_ATOMS: atom_id res chain seq x y z
N GLU A 1 -15.55 21.68 -13.23
CA GLU A 1 -15.74 20.61 -12.21
C GLU A 1 -14.40 19.97 -11.86
N SER A 2 -14.13 19.77 -10.57
CA SER A 2 -12.97 18.99 -10.10
C SER A 2 -13.23 17.50 -10.40
N LYS A 3 -12.35 16.84 -11.18
CA LYS A 3 -12.46 15.40 -11.43
C LYS A 3 -12.30 14.64 -10.10
N LYS A 4 -13.34 13.92 -9.67
CA LYS A 4 -13.27 13.01 -8.51
C LYS A 4 -12.15 11.99 -8.74
N ARG A 5 -11.16 11.95 -7.83
CA ARG A 5 -10.08 10.96 -7.86
C ARG A 5 -10.62 9.62 -7.34
N SER A 6 -10.98 8.74 -8.26
CA SER A 6 -11.43 7.38 -7.98
C SER A 6 -10.37 6.36 -8.38
N ARG A 7 -10.00 5.47 -7.45
CA ARG A 7 -9.06 4.36 -7.63
C ARG A 7 -9.60 2.94 -7.37
N PRO A 8 -10.87 2.67 -6.97
CA PRO A 8 -11.31 1.29 -6.81
C PRO A 8 -11.16 0.52 -8.13
N GLY A 9 -10.79 -0.76 -8.04
CA GLY A 9 -10.60 -1.62 -9.21
C GLY A 9 -9.31 -1.38 -10.00
N LYS A 10 -8.41 -0.50 -9.53
CA LYS A 10 -7.16 -0.18 -10.27
C LYS A 10 -5.92 -0.90 -9.76
N TRP A 11 -5.99 -1.69 -8.69
CA TRP A 11 -4.82 -2.33 -8.09
C TRP A 11 -4.17 -3.35 -9.04
N HIS A 12 -4.94 -4.24 -9.70
CA HIS A 12 -4.41 -5.15 -10.72
C HIS A 12 -3.61 -4.41 -11.81
N LYS A 13 -4.17 -3.31 -12.34
CA LYS A 13 -3.50 -2.50 -13.36
C LYS A 13 -2.22 -1.85 -12.81
N LEU A 14 -2.28 -1.32 -11.59
CA LEU A 14 -1.14 -0.71 -10.92
C LEU A 14 -0.02 -1.72 -10.70
N TYR A 15 -0.34 -2.92 -10.20
CA TYR A 15 0.63 -3.98 -9.93
C TYR A 15 1.29 -4.45 -11.22
N ARG A 16 0.51 -4.72 -12.28
CA ARG A 16 1.05 -5.09 -13.60
C ARG A 16 2.00 -4.01 -14.14
N TRP A 17 1.60 -2.74 -14.03
CA TRP A 17 2.44 -1.62 -14.45
C TRP A 17 3.74 -1.53 -13.64
N LYS A 18 3.68 -1.72 -12.32
CA LYS A 18 4.86 -1.72 -11.43
C LYS A 18 5.80 -2.89 -11.70
N LEU A 19 5.27 -4.07 -11.99
CA LEU A 19 6.09 -5.22 -12.38
C LEU A 19 6.78 -4.99 -13.72
N GLN A 20 6.08 -4.41 -14.71
CA GLN A 20 6.68 -4.05 -15.99
C GLN A 20 7.75 -2.97 -15.84
N GLU A 21 7.52 -1.95 -14.99
CA GLU A 21 8.51 -0.93 -14.65
C GLU A 21 9.75 -1.56 -14.01
N LEU A 22 9.56 -2.51 -13.08
CA LEU A 22 10.65 -3.23 -12.44
C LEU A 22 11.48 -4.05 -13.44
N GLU A 23 10.83 -4.81 -14.32
CA GLU A 23 11.51 -5.59 -15.38
C GLU A 23 12.29 -4.67 -16.34
N GLY A 24 11.73 -3.52 -16.71
CA GLY A 24 12.43 -2.51 -17.50
C GLY A 24 13.65 -1.94 -16.79
N ASN A 25 13.53 -1.62 -15.49
CA ASN A 25 14.64 -1.13 -14.69
C ASN A 25 15.76 -2.17 -14.53
N MET A 26 15.43 -3.46 -14.48
CA MET A 26 16.42 -4.54 -14.48
C MET A 26 17.23 -4.57 -15.78
N GLN A 27 16.58 -4.38 -16.93
CA GLN A 27 17.28 -4.29 -18.22
C GLN A 27 18.20 -3.06 -18.29
N ILE A 28 17.75 -1.92 -17.78
CA ILE A 28 18.56 -0.70 -17.69
C ILE A 28 19.77 -0.96 -16.78
N ALA A 29 19.57 -1.47 -15.56
CA ALA A 29 20.65 -1.74 -14.62
C ALA A 29 21.69 -2.73 -15.20
N ALA A 30 21.25 -3.75 -15.95
CA ALA A 30 22.14 -4.71 -16.59
C ALA A 30 23.09 -4.07 -17.63
N SER A 31 22.74 -2.90 -18.18
CA SER A 31 23.60 -2.13 -19.07
C SER A 31 24.69 -1.31 -18.36
N TYR A 32 24.67 -1.25 -17.03
CA TYR A 32 25.67 -0.56 -16.19
C TYR A 32 26.36 -1.55 -15.24
N PRO A 33 27.18 -2.49 -15.76
CA PRO A 33 27.77 -3.55 -14.94
C PRO A 33 28.73 -3.06 -13.85
N ASP A 34 29.33 -1.87 -14.03
CA ASP A 34 30.28 -1.29 -13.06
C ASP A 34 29.61 -0.33 -12.04
N ASP A 35 28.32 -0.06 -12.18
CA ASP A 35 27.58 0.81 -11.25
C ASP A 35 27.16 0.03 -9.98
N VAL A 36 27.59 0.53 -8.82
CA VAL A 36 27.36 -0.11 -7.52
C VAL A 36 25.86 -0.21 -7.20
N PHE A 37 25.07 0.80 -7.58
CA PHE A 37 23.63 0.77 -7.39
C PHE A 37 23.01 -0.34 -8.25
N SER A 38 23.35 -0.42 -9.53
CA SER A 38 22.86 -1.42 -10.48
C SER A 38 23.17 -2.85 -10.02
N GLN A 39 24.39 -3.12 -9.57
CA GLN A 39 24.76 -4.42 -9.00
C GLN A 39 23.93 -4.77 -7.75
N THR A 40 23.76 -3.80 -6.85
CA THR A 40 23.01 -3.99 -5.60
C THR A 40 21.52 -4.20 -5.88
N PHE A 41 20.95 -3.42 -6.79
CA PHE A 41 19.56 -3.52 -7.22
C PHE A 41 19.29 -4.90 -7.84
N LEU A 42 20.10 -5.32 -8.81
CA LEU A 42 19.92 -6.61 -9.50
C LEU A 42 20.01 -7.81 -8.54
N LYS A 43 20.84 -7.73 -7.49
CA LYS A 43 20.93 -8.76 -6.44
C LYS A 43 19.59 -9.02 -5.74
N HIS A 44 18.70 -8.04 -5.70
CA HIS A 44 17.41 -8.11 -4.98
C HIS A 44 16.20 -8.09 -5.91
N ALA A 45 16.34 -7.56 -7.13
CA ALA A 45 15.24 -7.29 -8.05
C ALA A 45 14.45 -8.56 -8.42
N ASP A 46 15.13 -9.69 -8.70
CA ASP A 46 14.46 -10.95 -9.01
C ASP A 46 13.52 -11.41 -7.90
N LYS A 47 13.97 -11.33 -6.64
CA LYS A 47 13.15 -11.70 -5.47
C LYS A 47 11.93 -10.78 -5.35
N MET A 48 12.09 -9.49 -5.60
CA MET A 48 11.00 -8.53 -5.51
C MET A 48 10.01 -8.70 -6.67
N LEU A 49 10.49 -9.01 -7.87
CA LEU A 49 9.65 -9.32 -9.02
C LEU A 49 8.81 -10.58 -8.76
N ALA A 50 9.40 -11.65 -8.22
CA ALA A 50 8.69 -12.86 -7.82
C ALA A 50 7.62 -12.56 -6.77
N ARG A 51 7.99 -11.86 -5.70
CA ARG A 51 7.07 -11.44 -4.63
C ARG A 51 5.90 -10.60 -5.16
N GLY A 52 6.15 -9.69 -6.09
CA GLY A 52 5.09 -8.88 -6.70
C GLY A 52 4.19 -9.67 -7.65
N LYS A 53 4.72 -10.68 -8.37
CA LYS A 53 3.93 -11.61 -9.19
C LYS A 53 3.03 -12.48 -8.33
N GLU A 54 3.53 -12.99 -7.21
CA GLU A 54 2.76 -13.74 -6.22
C GLU A 54 1.64 -12.89 -5.62
N ALA A 55 1.91 -11.64 -5.23
CA ALA A 55 0.89 -10.73 -4.72
C ALA A 55 -0.17 -10.38 -5.77
N LEU A 56 0.21 -10.23 -7.05
CA LEU A 56 -0.75 -10.02 -8.13
C LEU A 56 -1.67 -11.24 -8.31
N GLN A 57 -1.11 -12.45 -8.32
CA GLN A 57 -1.89 -13.69 -8.40
C GLN A 57 -2.84 -13.83 -7.21
N ALA A 58 -2.34 -13.60 -5.98
CA ALA A 58 -3.17 -13.63 -4.79
C ALA A 58 -4.30 -12.58 -4.83
N LEU A 59 -4.06 -11.41 -5.43
CA LEU A 59 -5.09 -10.40 -5.63
C LEU A 59 -6.18 -10.89 -6.58
N ASP A 60 -5.80 -11.55 -7.69
CA ASP A 60 -6.73 -12.15 -8.66
C ASP A 60 -7.61 -13.24 -8.00
N ASP A 61 -7.07 -13.99 -7.03
CA ASP A 61 -7.77 -15.06 -6.29
C ASP A 61 -8.57 -14.57 -5.06
N SER A 62 -8.45 -13.29 -4.70
CA SER A 62 -9.06 -12.69 -3.52
C SER A 62 -10.45 -12.09 -3.77
N GLU A 63 -11.12 -11.62 -2.70
CA GLU A 63 -12.39 -10.89 -2.82
C GLU A 63 -12.24 -9.40 -3.22
N TYR A 64 -11.05 -8.95 -3.64
CA TYR A 64 -10.78 -7.55 -3.94
C TYR A 64 -11.79 -6.93 -4.93
N GLU A 65 -12.23 -7.66 -5.96
CA GLU A 65 -13.22 -7.16 -6.91
C GLU A 65 -14.60 -6.96 -6.28
N THR A 66 -15.02 -7.87 -5.41
CA THR A 66 -16.29 -7.77 -4.67
C THR A 66 -16.27 -6.54 -3.76
N TRP A 67 -15.21 -6.37 -2.97
CA TRP A 67 -15.04 -5.22 -2.09
C TRP A 67 -14.89 -3.90 -2.83
N THR A 68 -14.26 -3.92 -4.01
CA THR A 68 -14.20 -2.76 -4.90
C THR A 68 -15.61 -2.28 -5.27
N LYS A 69 -16.52 -3.20 -5.62
CA LYS A 69 -17.91 -2.86 -5.98
C LYS A 69 -18.66 -2.32 -4.76
N ASP A 70 -18.55 -2.99 -3.62
CA ASP A 70 -19.17 -2.56 -2.37
C ASP A 70 -18.70 -1.16 -1.94
N THR A 71 -17.39 -0.89 -1.99
CA THR A 71 -16.81 0.42 -1.69
C THR A 71 -17.27 1.50 -2.67
N LEU A 72 -17.53 1.16 -3.93
CA LEU A 72 -18.08 2.11 -4.91
C LEU A 72 -19.55 2.45 -4.62
N GLU A 73 -20.31 1.52 -4.05
CA GLU A 73 -21.73 1.68 -3.70
C GLU A 73 -21.92 2.41 -2.37
N HIS A 74 -21.21 1.98 -1.33
CA HIS A 74 -21.36 2.49 0.05
C HIS A 74 -20.37 3.62 0.39
N GLY A 75 -19.36 3.84 -0.47
CA GLY A 75 -18.33 4.84 -0.26
C GLY A 75 -17.19 4.35 0.63
N GLY A 76 -16.07 5.08 0.57
CA GLY A 76 -14.86 4.80 1.35
C GLY A 76 -13.81 5.84 1.00
N PHE A 77 -13.40 6.65 1.97
CA PHE A 77 -12.44 7.73 1.76
C PHE A 77 -11.08 7.32 2.31
N CYS A 78 -10.06 7.39 1.45
CA CYS A 78 -8.68 7.24 1.84
C CYS A 78 -7.97 8.59 1.69
N ILE A 79 -7.12 8.93 2.66
CA ILE A 79 -6.29 10.13 2.70
C ILE A 79 -5.13 10.03 1.69
N GLN A 80 -4.69 8.81 1.33
CA GLN A 80 -3.57 8.45 0.44
C GLN A 80 -2.16 8.91 0.87
N ASP A 81 -2.05 10.02 1.57
CA ASP A 81 -0.77 10.58 2.00
C ASP A 81 -0.80 10.90 3.50
N PHE A 82 -1.15 9.89 4.30
CA PHE A 82 -1.08 10.02 5.75
C PHE A 82 0.37 10.30 6.19
N THR A 83 0.59 11.31 7.03
CA THR A 83 1.87 11.58 7.67
C THR A 83 1.65 12.20 9.04
N LEU A 84 2.47 11.80 10.01
CA LEU A 84 2.40 12.33 11.38
C LEU A 84 2.63 13.86 11.42
N ALA A 85 3.37 14.42 10.47
CA ALA A 85 3.60 15.87 10.38
C ALA A 85 2.31 16.68 10.10
N ARG A 86 1.27 16.03 9.57
CA ARG A 86 -0.04 16.64 9.32
C ARG A 86 -1.02 16.45 10.47
N LEU A 87 -0.64 15.73 11.51
CA LEU A 87 -1.39 15.73 12.75
C LEU A 87 -1.06 17.00 13.56
N THR A 88 -2.07 17.52 14.23
CA THR A 88 -1.97 18.54 15.26
C THR A 88 -2.73 18.05 16.47
N GLU A 89 -2.31 18.49 17.65
CA GLU A 89 -3.08 18.26 18.86
C GLU A 89 -4.04 19.43 19.08
N ILE A 90 -5.31 19.14 19.36
CA ILE A 90 -6.30 20.11 19.84
C ILE A 90 -6.95 19.46 21.05
N GLU A 91 -6.85 20.11 22.21
CA GLU A 91 -7.44 19.61 23.47
C GLU A 91 -6.99 18.19 23.87
N GLY A 92 -5.74 17.82 23.55
CA GLY A 92 -5.18 16.49 23.83
C GLY A 92 -5.52 15.41 22.81
N GLU A 93 -6.32 15.73 21.79
CA GLU A 93 -6.74 14.79 20.75
C GLU A 93 -6.02 15.08 19.41
N PRO A 94 -5.68 14.04 18.62
CA PRO A 94 -5.04 14.22 17.32
C PRO A 94 -6.06 14.61 16.23
N PHE A 95 -5.79 15.71 15.54
CA PHE A 95 -6.56 16.19 14.39
C PHE A 95 -5.70 16.27 13.14
N LEU A 96 -6.27 15.96 11.99
CA LEU A 96 -5.61 16.15 10.70
C LEU A 96 -5.78 17.60 10.22
N LYS A 97 -4.67 18.30 9.96
CA LYS A 97 -4.68 19.72 9.56
C LYS A 97 -5.37 19.96 8.22
N GLU A 98 -5.16 19.08 7.24
CA GLU A 98 -5.59 19.28 5.86
C GLU A 98 -5.97 17.96 5.16
N LEU A 99 -6.94 18.04 4.24
CA LEU A 99 -7.52 16.91 3.49
C LEU A 99 -7.35 17.08 1.96
N HIS A 100 -6.12 17.30 1.50
CA HIS A 100 -5.82 17.60 0.08
C HIS A 100 -5.69 16.37 -0.84
N SER A 101 -5.56 15.16 -0.28
CA SER A 101 -5.27 13.93 -1.04
C SER A 101 -6.36 12.86 -0.96
N ILE A 102 -7.59 13.24 -0.60
CA ILE A 102 -8.71 12.30 -0.49
C ILE A 102 -8.98 11.61 -1.83
N THR A 103 -9.19 10.30 -1.76
CA THR A 103 -9.64 9.45 -2.86
C THR A 103 -10.72 8.49 -2.42
N TYR A 104 -11.45 7.95 -3.39
CA TYR A 104 -12.21 6.73 -3.19
C TYR A 104 -11.30 5.52 -3.40
N ASP A 105 -11.17 4.67 -2.39
CA ASP A 105 -10.45 3.37 -2.43
C ASP A 105 -10.81 2.56 -1.17
N LEU A 106 -10.36 1.31 -1.10
CA LEU A 106 -10.56 0.44 0.07
C LEU A 106 -9.80 1.00 1.30
N PRO A 107 -10.37 0.93 2.52
CA PRO A 107 -9.72 1.42 3.75
C PRO A 107 -8.36 0.75 4.02
N SER A 108 -8.18 -0.49 3.58
CA SER A 108 -6.91 -1.22 3.62
C SER A 108 -5.76 -0.47 2.95
N ARG A 109 -6.05 0.43 1.99
CA ARG A 109 -5.04 1.26 1.34
C ARG A 109 -4.29 2.15 2.33
N ASP A 110 -5.02 2.87 3.19
CA ASP A 110 -4.41 3.81 4.15
C ASP A 110 -3.68 3.04 5.25
N LEU A 111 -4.21 1.88 5.67
CA LEU A 111 -3.52 0.98 6.60
C LEU A 111 -2.18 0.52 6.03
N ARG A 112 -2.13 0.07 4.77
CA ARG A 112 -0.87 -0.31 4.12
C ARG A 112 0.10 0.86 4.02
N ILE A 113 -0.37 2.08 3.73
CA ILE A 113 0.51 3.29 3.73
C ILE A 113 1.10 3.52 5.12
N LEU A 114 0.24 3.52 6.13
CA LEU A 114 0.61 3.81 7.51
C LEU A 114 1.62 2.77 8.02
N LEU A 115 1.32 1.49 7.88
CA LEU A 115 2.20 0.39 8.29
C LEU A 115 3.56 0.49 7.61
N ASN A 116 3.60 0.62 6.28
CA ASN A 116 4.87 0.79 5.55
C ASN A 116 5.67 2.00 6.04
N LYS A 117 5.03 3.16 6.24
CA LYS A 117 5.71 4.37 6.72
C LYS A 117 6.26 4.19 8.14
N VAL A 118 5.50 3.57 9.04
CA VAL A 118 5.94 3.36 10.43
C VAL A 118 7.09 2.36 10.48
N MET A 119 6.98 1.22 9.80
CA MET A 119 8.05 0.20 9.78
C MET A 119 9.35 0.75 9.17
N VAL A 120 9.26 1.52 8.09
CA VAL A 120 10.43 2.23 7.52
C VAL A 120 11.02 3.21 8.52
N LYS A 121 10.19 4.00 9.21
CA LYS A 121 10.66 4.98 10.21
C LYS A 121 11.35 4.31 11.39
N LEU A 122 10.83 3.17 11.86
CA LEU A 122 11.42 2.39 12.94
C LEU A 122 12.67 1.61 12.50
N SER A 123 12.90 1.47 11.19
CA SER A 123 13.97 0.62 10.60
C SER A 123 13.89 -0.84 11.06
N VAL A 124 12.72 -1.27 11.55
CA VAL A 124 12.43 -2.63 11.99
C VAL A 124 11.01 -3.00 11.58
N TRP A 125 10.82 -4.26 11.23
CA TRP A 125 9.51 -4.85 11.05
C TRP A 125 9.03 -5.41 12.39
N ASP A 126 8.34 -4.57 13.18
CA ASP A 126 7.84 -4.90 14.50
C ASP A 126 6.40 -5.44 14.40
N THR A 127 6.28 -6.77 14.43
CA THR A 127 4.99 -7.47 14.29
C THR A 127 4.03 -7.13 15.43
N ASP A 128 4.52 -7.03 16.67
CA ASP A 128 3.66 -6.76 17.82
C ASP A 128 3.06 -5.35 17.73
N PHE A 129 3.88 -4.37 17.31
CA PHE A 129 3.40 -3.01 17.07
C PHE A 129 2.38 -2.94 15.93
N MET A 130 2.59 -3.67 14.83
CA MET A 130 1.61 -3.71 13.73
C MET A 130 0.28 -4.32 14.17
N VAL A 131 0.32 -5.42 14.93
CA VAL A 131 -0.89 -6.07 15.45
C VAL A 131 -1.63 -5.10 16.37
N ALA A 132 -0.93 -4.41 17.27
CA ALA A 132 -1.54 -3.41 18.15
C ALA A 132 -2.17 -2.24 17.37
N LEU A 133 -1.51 -1.76 16.31
CA LEU A 133 -2.05 -0.72 15.43
C LEU A 133 -3.31 -1.19 14.70
N LEU A 134 -3.27 -2.39 14.12
CA LEU A 134 -4.42 -2.96 13.41
C LEU A 134 -5.59 -3.24 14.35
N ALA A 135 -5.35 -3.75 15.55
CA ALA A 135 -6.38 -3.95 16.57
C ALA A 135 -7.02 -2.63 17.01
N SER A 136 -6.22 -1.56 17.11
CA SER A 136 -6.73 -0.22 17.46
C SER A 136 -7.63 0.35 16.36
N TYR A 137 -7.31 0.09 15.09
CA TYR A 137 -8.17 0.47 13.96
C TYR A 137 -9.46 -0.37 13.94
N ASP A 138 -9.32 -1.69 14.07
CA ASP A 138 -10.42 -2.67 14.02
C ASP A 138 -11.47 -2.41 15.11
N ALA A 139 -11.04 -1.97 16.31
CA ALA A 139 -11.93 -1.60 17.39
C ALA A 139 -12.88 -0.43 17.06
N VAL A 140 -12.55 0.41 16.07
CA VAL A 140 -13.36 1.56 15.63
C VAL A 140 -14.06 1.26 14.30
N TYR A 141 -13.36 0.63 13.36
CA TYR A 141 -13.87 0.25 12.06
C TYR A 141 -13.47 -1.20 11.75
N PRO A 142 -14.30 -2.18 12.16
CA PRO A 142 -13.97 -3.60 12.04
C PRO A 142 -13.70 -4.04 10.60
N LEU A 143 -12.61 -4.77 10.42
CA LEU A 143 -12.23 -5.38 9.17
C LEU A 143 -12.65 -6.85 9.20
N THR A 144 -13.27 -7.29 8.10
CA THR A 144 -13.53 -8.71 7.90
C THR A 144 -12.21 -9.46 7.68
N GLU A 145 -12.19 -10.76 7.92
CA GLU A 145 -11.05 -11.63 7.60
C GLU A 145 -10.59 -11.46 6.14
N LYS A 146 -11.55 -11.27 5.22
CA LYS A 146 -11.29 -11.03 3.79
C LYS A 146 -10.68 -9.67 3.50
N LEU A 147 -11.03 -8.62 4.26
CA LEU A 147 -10.33 -7.34 4.17
C LEU A 147 -8.91 -7.41 4.72
N TYR A 148 -8.67 -8.19 5.78
CA TYR A 148 -7.32 -8.47 6.26
C TYR A 148 -6.49 -9.24 5.23
N GLU A 149 -7.09 -10.20 4.52
CA GLU A 149 -6.46 -10.90 3.40
C GLU A 149 -6.04 -9.93 2.29
N VAL A 150 -6.93 -9.03 1.86
CA VAL A 150 -6.61 -7.99 0.86
C VAL A 150 -5.52 -7.03 1.35
N LEU A 151 -5.56 -6.62 2.63
CA LEU A 151 -4.51 -5.80 3.24
C LEU A 151 -3.15 -6.52 3.22
N TRP A 152 -3.15 -7.81 3.57
CA TRP A 152 -1.94 -8.63 3.54
C TRP A 152 -1.36 -8.75 2.13
N ILE A 153 -2.20 -8.97 1.13
CA ILE A 153 -1.79 -8.99 -0.28
C ILE A 153 -1.13 -7.66 -0.68
N ASP A 154 -1.71 -6.51 -0.29
CA ASP A 154 -1.15 -5.19 -0.60
C ASP A 154 0.16 -4.90 0.14
N LEU A 155 0.32 -5.40 1.37
CA LEU A 155 1.59 -5.35 2.12
C LEU A 155 2.65 -6.29 1.52
N ALA A 156 2.21 -7.43 0.97
CA ALA A 156 3.09 -8.37 0.30
C ALA A 156 3.62 -7.80 -1.03
N PHE A 157 2.88 -6.94 -1.72
CA PHE A 157 3.39 -6.27 -2.91
C PHE A 157 4.58 -5.33 -2.56
N PRO A 158 5.69 -5.35 -3.32
CA PRO A 158 6.93 -4.63 -2.97
C PRO A 158 6.86 -3.12 -3.27
N HIS A 159 5.93 -2.39 -2.66
CA HIS A 159 5.73 -0.95 -2.89
C HIS A 159 6.92 -0.05 -2.52
N LEU A 160 7.81 -0.54 -1.66
CA LEU A 160 8.96 0.20 -1.12
C LEU A 160 10.28 -0.15 -1.80
N PHE A 161 10.28 -1.13 -2.71
CA PHE A 161 11.44 -1.51 -3.49
C PHE A 161 11.54 -0.67 -4.76
#